data_AF-A0A413W982-F1
#
_entry.id   AF-A0A413W982-F1
#
_cell.length_a   1.000
_cell.length_b   1.000
_cell.length_c   1.000
_cell.angle_alpha   90.00
_cell.angle_beta   90.00
_cell.angle_gamma   90.00
#
_symmetry.space_group_name_H-M   'P 1'
#
loop_
_entity.id
_entity.type
_entity.pdbx_description
1 polymer ?
#
loop_
_entity_poly.entity_id
_entity_poly.type
_entity_poly.pdbx_seq_one_letter_code
_entity_poly.pdbx_strand_id
1 'polypeptide(L)'
;MTKMDYLKLLVDEIHSTTVATIGSDGHPQTRIIDMMYYDEEGVYFLTAKGKAFYDQLMEQQYVAISATKDKIAVSLRGKIKNIGKKNLDIMFEKNPYMKKIYPGDTKDAIEVFRLYEAQGEYFDISNPSNIVRDTITIGKTEAVQTGYFIGKECIGCKLCYSVCPQKCIDISSVPVTINQNHCLHCGRCAEICPKQCIEKRG
;
A
#
# COMPACT_ATOMS: atom_id res chain seq x y z
N MET A 1 4.86 9.97 7.30
CA MET A 1 5.11 8.87 8.26
C MET A 1 6.37 8.13 7.82
N THR A 2 7.05 7.42 8.71
CA THR A 2 8.16 6.54 8.33
C THR A 2 7.62 5.23 7.73
N LYS A 3 8.49 4.46 7.05
CA LYS A 3 8.17 3.12 6.59
C LYS A 3 7.58 2.25 7.71
N MET A 4 8.17 2.28 8.90
CA MET A 4 7.72 1.48 10.04
C MET A 4 6.35 1.89 10.55
N ASP A 5 6.01 3.17 10.49
CA ASP A 5 4.68 3.65 10.90
C ASP A 5 3.58 3.07 10.00
N TYR A 6 3.83 2.94 8.69
CA TYR A 6 2.87 2.31 7.76
C TYR A 6 2.71 0.82 8.02
N LEU A 7 3.79 0.11 8.35
CA LEU A 7 3.71 -1.32 8.68
C LEU A 7 2.97 -1.54 10.00
N LYS A 8 3.24 -0.69 11.00
CA LYS A 8 2.52 -0.68 12.27
C LYS A 8 1.03 -0.44 12.06
N LEU A 9 0.66 0.59 11.28
CA LEU A 9 -0.74 0.85 10.94
C LEU A 9 -1.40 -0.38 10.29
N LEU A 10 -0.74 -1.02 9.33
CA LEU A 10 -1.29 -2.18 8.63
C LEU A 10 -1.47 -3.39 9.56
N VAL A 11 -0.50 -3.67 10.44
CA VAL A 11 -0.50 -4.85 11.31
C VAL A 11 -1.25 -4.62 12.62
N ASP A 12 -0.88 -3.60 13.38
CA ASP A 12 -1.39 -3.42 14.75
C ASP A 12 -2.74 -2.70 14.78
N GLU A 13 -3.02 -1.85 13.79
CA GLU A 13 -4.22 -1.00 13.82
C GLU A 13 -5.32 -1.47 12.87
N ILE A 14 -5.00 -1.84 11.62
CA ILE A 14 -5.97 -2.38 10.66
C ILE A 14 -6.12 -3.89 10.85
N HIS A 15 -5.00 -4.61 11.01
CA HIS A 15 -4.89 -6.05 11.27
C HIS A 15 -5.43 -6.94 10.13
N SER A 16 -6.73 -6.88 9.85
CA SER A 16 -7.39 -7.68 8.82
C SER A 16 -7.42 -6.95 7.47
N THR A 17 -6.87 -7.58 6.44
CA THR A 17 -6.68 -6.96 5.12
C THR A 17 -7.31 -7.79 4.02
N THR A 18 -7.73 -7.17 2.93
CA THR A 18 -8.12 -7.90 1.71
C THR A 18 -6.87 -8.24 0.91
N VAL A 19 -6.64 -9.52 0.68
CA VAL A 19 -5.53 -10.01 -0.16
C VAL A 19 -6.09 -10.60 -1.45
N ALA A 20 -5.55 -10.16 -2.58
CA ALA A 20 -5.89 -10.63 -3.91
C ALA A 20 -4.78 -11.49 -4.53
N THR A 21 -5.19 -12.59 -5.13
CA THR A 21 -4.40 -13.54 -5.93
C THR A 21 -5.16 -13.89 -7.21
N ILE A 22 -4.53 -14.61 -8.13
CA ILE A 22 -5.20 -15.16 -9.32
C ILE A 22 -5.58 -16.62 -9.06
N GLY A 23 -6.81 -17.02 -9.38
CA GLY A 23 -7.25 -18.41 -9.33
C GLY A 23 -6.63 -19.24 -10.44
N SER A 24 -6.64 -20.57 -10.29
CA SER A 24 -6.22 -21.49 -11.37
C SER A 24 -7.13 -21.42 -12.61
N ASP A 25 -8.31 -20.84 -12.46
CA ASP A 25 -9.24 -20.46 -13.53
C ASP A 25 -8.85 -19.15 -14.24
N GLY A 26 -7.75 -18.51 -13.85
CA GLY A 26 -7.28 -17.23 -14.38
C GLY A 26 -8.02 -16.00 -13.86
N HIS A 27 -8.96 -16.15 -12.93
CA HIS A 27 -9.78 -15.03 -12.43
C HIS A 27 -9.27 -14.51 -11.07
N PRO A 28 -9.39 -13.20 -10.78
CA PRO A 28 -9.01 -12.66 -9.48
C PRO A 28 -9.83 -13.28 -8.33
N GLN A 29 -9.15 -13.64 -7.25
CA GLN A 29 -9.75 -14.11 -6.01
C GLN A 29 -9.29 -13.24 -4.84
N THR A 30 -10.23 -12.88 -3.97
CA THR A 30 -9.94 -12.11 -2.75
C THR A 30 -10.32 -12.88 -1.49
N ARG A 31 -9.63 -12.58 -0.39
CA ARG A 31 -9.99 -13.03 0.95
C ARG A 31 -9.49 -12.07 2.02
N ILE A 32 -10.07 -12.15 3.21
CA ILE A 32 -9.55 -11.45 4.37
C ILE A 32 -8.41 -12.25 5.00
N ILE A 33 -7.26 -11.61 5.18
CA ILE A 33 -6.07 -12.18 5.81
C ILE A 33 -5.55 -11.20 6.85
N ASP A 34 -5.32 -11.74 8.04
CA ASP A 34 -4.72 -11.02 9.15
C ASP A 34 -3.21 -10.88 8.91
N MET A 35 -2.73 -9.64 9.00
CA MET A 35 -1.32 -9.32 9.02
C MET A 35 -0.86 -9.48 10.47
N MET A 36 0.07 -10.39 10.71
CA MET A 36 0.30 -10.94 12.04
C MET A 36 1.53 -10.34 12.74
N TYR A 37 2.49 -9.87 11.95
CA TYR A 37 3.75 -9.33 12.44
C TYR A 37 4.40 -8.45 11.36
N TYR A 38 5.29 -7.55 11.77
CA TYR A 38 6.15 -6.76 10.89
C TYR A 38 7.50 -6.49 11.54
N ASP A 39 8.51 -6.29 10.70
CA ASP A 39 9.84 -5.83 11.07
C ASP A 39 10.49 -5.08 9.89
N GLU A 40 11.79 -4.81 9.97
CA GLU A 40 12.54 -4.14 8.90
C GLU A 40 12.56 -4.94 7.58
N GLU A 41 12.44 -6.27 7.64
CA GLU A 41 12.46 -7.17 6.49
C GLU A 41 11.10 -7.32 5.80
N GLY A 42 9.98 -6.93 6.44
CA GLY A 42 8.67 -6.88 5.79
C GLY A 42 7.47 -7.11 6.71
N VAL A 43 6.36 -7.52 6.08
CA VAL A 43 5.10 -7.87 6.75
C VAL A 43 4.85 -9.37 6.63
N TYR A 44 4.33 -9.97 7.68
CA TYR A 44 4.18 -11.41 7.82
C TYR A 44 2.73 -11.79 8.02
N PHE A 45 2.30 -12.82 7.30
CA PHE A 45 0.98 -13.43 7.44
C PHE A 45 1.12 -14.95 7.33
N LEU A 46 0.04 -15.68 7.52
CA LEU A 46 0.07 -17.15 7.49
C LEU A 46 -1.17 -17.72 6.83
N THR A 47 -1.06 -18.95 6.35
CA THR A 47 -2.20 -19.72 5.85
C THR A 47 -1.96 -21.21 6.02
N ALA A 48 -3.04 -21.98 6.06
CA ALA A 48 -2.97 -23.44 6.09
C ALA A 48 -2.59 -24.01 4.72
N LYS A 49 -1.76 -25.04 4.71
CA LYS A 49 -1.23 -25.70 3.50
C LYS A 49 -2.31 -26.27 2.57
N GLY A 50 -3.44 -26.68 3.13
CA GLY A 50 -4.55 -27.28 2.35
C GLY A 50 -5.48 -26.28 1.67
N LYS A 51 -5.21 -24.97 1.72
CA LYS A 51 -6.06 -23.96 1.09
C LYS A 51 -5.57 -23.67 -0.32
N ALA A 52 -6.49 -23.48 -1.27
CA ALA A 52 -6.16 -22.96 -2.61
C ALA A 52 -5.34 -21.64 -2.55
N PHE A 53 -5.55 -20.83 -1.50
CA PHE A 53 -4.72 -19.65 -1.25
C PHE A 53 -3.23 -20.00 -1.09
N TYR A 54 -2.90 -21.06 -0.37
CA TYR A 54 -1.51 -21.49 -0.18
C TYR A 54 -0.87 -21.84 -1.52
N ASP A 55 -1.54 -22.63 -2.36
CA ASP A 55 -1.05 -23.01 -3.69
C ASP A 55 -0.83 -21.77 -4.56
N GLN A 56 -1.78 -20.84 -4.54
CA GLN A 56 -1.67 -19.57 -5.27
C GLN A 56 -0.48 -18.72 -4.82
N LEU A 57 -0.21 -18.64 -3.51
CA LEU A 57 0.94 -17.91 -2.98
C LEU A 57 2.27 -18.57 -3.38
N MET A 58 2.32 -19.91 -3.36
CA MET A 58 3.50 -20.67 -3.75
C MET A 58 3.81 -20.51 -5.24
N GLU A 59 2.78 -20.54 -6.09
CA GLU A 59 2.92 -20.39 -7.53
C GLU A 59 3.24 -18.93 -7.94
N GLN A 60 2.47 -17.97 -7.45
CA GLN A 60 2.54 -16.58 -7.93
C GLN A 60 3.66 -15.78 -7.29
N GLN A 61 4.03 -16.12 -6.05
CA GLN A 61 5.02 -15.39 -5.24
C GLN A 61 4.80 -13.87 -5.21
N TYR A 62 3.55 -13.44 -5.41
CA TYR A 62 3.15 -12.04 -5.51
C TYR A 62 1.69 -11.89 -5.06
N VAL A 63 1.39 -10.79 -4.37
CA VAL A 63 0.02 -10.47 -3.91
C VAL A 63 -0.26 -8.98 -4.06
N ALA A 64 -1.55 -8.64 -4.13
CA ALA A 64 -2.03 -7.30 -3.84
C ALA A 64 -2.80 -7.30 -2.52
N ILE A 65 -2.59 -6.28 -1.70
CA ILE A 65 -3.19 -6.09 -0.38
C ILE A 65 -3.91 -4.74 -0.37
N SER A 66 -5.14 -4.70 0.12
CA SER A 66 -5.87 -3.47 0.37
C SER A 66 -6.52 -3.53 1.75
N ALA A 67 -6.39 -2.45 2.51
CA ALA A 67 -6.82 -2.38 3.89
C ALA A 67 -7.35 -0.98 4.20
N THR A 68 -8.36 -0.88 5.05
CA THR A 68 -8.95 0.39 5.45
C THR A 68 -9.34 0.37 6.92
N LYS A 69 -9.21 1.52 7.57
CA LYS A 69 -9.75 1.78 8.89
C LYS A 69 -10.22 3.23 8.93
N ASP A 70 -11.49 3.41 9.27
CA ASP A 70 -12.16 4.70 9.21
C ASP A 70 -12.01 5.36 7.82
N LYS A 71 -11.25 6.45 7.75
CA LYS A 71 -11.01 7.26 6.53
C LYS A 71 -9.58 7.10 5.99
N ILE A 72 -8.86 6.11 6.50
CA ILE A 72 -7.48 5.80 6.12
C ILE A 72 -7.47 4.50 5.34
N ALA A 73 -6.77 4.49 4.20
CA ALA A 73 -6.55 3.34 3.36
C ALA A 73 -5.05 3.08 3.14
N VAL A 74 -4.69 1.80 3.12
CA VAL A 74 -3.37 1.31 2.73
C VAL A 74 -3.56 0.31 1.59
N SER A 75 -2.84 0.50 0.50
CA SER A 75 -2.80 -0.48 -0.60
C SER A 75 -1.36 -0.82 -0.92
N LEU A 76 -1.04 -2.10 -1.04
CA LEU A 76 0.29 -2.61 -1.36
C LEU A 76 0.19 -3.67 -2.45
N ARG A 77 1.24 -3.79 -3.27
CA ARG A 77 1.44 -4.95 -4.13
C ARG A 77 2.90 -5.32 -4.13
N GLY A 78 3.21 -6.61 -4.06
CA GLY A 78 4.59 -7.01 -3.89
C GLY A 78 4.84 -8.50 -3.85
N LYS A 79 6.14 -8.82 -3.86
CA LYS A 79 6.67 -10.17 -3.81
C LYS A 79 6.56 -10.72 -2.40
N ILE A 80 6.10 -11.95 -2.32
CA ILE A 80 6.05 -12.73 -1.10
C ILE A 80 6.95 -13.96 -1.23
N LYS A 81 7.35 -14.50 -0.08
CA LYS A 81 7.99 -15.81 -0.02
C LYS A 81 7.51 -16.57 1.20
N ASN A 82 7.36 -17.88 1.04
CA ASN A 82 7.14 -18.80 2.14
C ASN A 82 8.45 -18.92 2.94
N ILE A 83 8.37 -18.76 4.26
CA ILE A 83 9.49 -18.89 5.20
C ILE A 83 9.30 -20.05 6.19
N GLY A 84 8.36 -20.95 5.90
CA GLY A 84 8.01 -22.12 6.70
C GLY A 84 7.47 -21.72 8.07
N LYS A 85 8.18 -22.12 9.13
CA LYS A 85 7.83 -21.84 10.52
C LYS A 85 8.59 -20.64 11.12
N LYS A 86 9.48 -20.01 10.34
CA LYS A 86 10.22 -18.83 10.84
C LYS A 86 9.23 -17.74 11.25
N ASN A 87 9.47 -17.13 12.40
CA ASN A 87 8.61 -16.11 13.05
C ASN A 87 7.22 -16.60 13.52
N LEU A 88 6.91 -17.90 13.45
CA LEU A 88 5.60 -18.39 13.86
C LEU A 88 5.33 -18.17 15.36
N ASP A 89 6.33 -18.37 16.21
CA ASP A 89 6.17 -18.23 17.66
C ASP A 89 5.90 -16.77 18.06
N ILE A 90 6.66 -15.81 17.53
CA ILE A 90 6.43 -14.37 17.79
C ILE A 90 5.05 -13.93 17.26
N MET A 91 4.58 -14.47 16.13
CA MET A 91 3.24 -14.20 15.63
C MET A 91 2.16 -14.70 16.62
N PHE A 92 2.33 -15.88 17.23
CA PHE A 92 1.40 -16.42 18.23
C PHE A 92 1.47 -15.69 19.58
N GLU A 93 2.62 -15.16 19.94
CA GLU A 93 2.80 -14.30 21.12
C GLU A 93 2.07 -12.97 20.94
N LYS A 94 2.25 -12.32 19.78
CA LYS A 94 1.57 -11.06 19.44
C LYS A 94 0.07 -11.23 19.18
N ASN A 95 -0.36 -12.41 18.76
CA ASN A 95 -1.75 -12.71 18.43
C ASN A 95 -2.28 -13.90 19.25
N PRO A 96 -2.54 -13.74 20.57
CA PRO A 96 -2.88 -14.85 21.46
C PRO A 96 -4.14 -15.63 21.06
N TYR A 97 -5.06 -15.00 20.31
CA TYR A 97 -6.27 -15.67 19.81
C TYR A 97 -5.95 -16.87 18.91
N MET A 98 -4.80 -16.87 18.24
CA MET A 98 -4.36 -17.97 17.38
C MET A 98 -4.20 -19.28 18.14
N LYS A 99 -3.88 -19.24 19.43
CA LYS A 99 -3.77 -20.43 20.29
C LYS A 99 -5.13 -21.14 20.45
N LYS A 100 -6.24 -20.42 20.29
CA LYS A 100 -7.60 -21.00 20.30
C LYS A 100 -7.96 -21.64 18.96
N ILE A 101 -7.47 -21.07 17.86
CA ILE A 101 -7.71 -21.58 16.49
C ILE A 101 -6.84 -22.81 16.22
N TYR A 102 -5.60 -22.79 16.71
CA TYR A 102 -4.61 -23.85 16.56
C TYR A 102 -4.13 -24.35 17.93
N PRO A 103 -4.94 -25.16 18.64
CA PRO A 103 -4.54 -25.74 19.92
C PRO A 103 -3.48 -26.84 19.74
N GLY A 104 -2.66 -27.06 20.75
CA GLY A 104 -1.64 -28.13 20.74
C GLY A 104 -0.61 -27.96 19.62
N ASP A 105 -0.40 -29.03 18.84
CA ASP A 105 0.53 -29.12 17.71
C ASP A 105 -0.10 -28.77 16.37
N THR A 106 -1.39 -28.41 16.33
CA THR A 106 -2.12 -28.14 15.07
C THR A 106 -1.56 -26.95 14.26
N LYS A 107 -0.67 -26.13 14.85
CA LYS A 107 0.11 -25.11 14.13
C LYS A 107 1.05 -25.70 13.07
N ASP A 108 1.20 -27.02 13.00
CA ASP A 108 1.93 -27.70 11.94
C ASP A 108 1.25 -27.60 10.56
N ALA A 109 -0.06 -27.35 10.54
CA ALA A 109 -0.84 -27.19 9.31
C ALA A 109 -0.63 -25.85 8.58
N ILE A 110 -0.05 -24.84 9.24
CA ILE A 110 0.08 -23.46 8.72
C ILE A 110 1.52 -23.09 8.40
N GLU A 111 1.73 -22.25 7.40
CA GLU A 111 3.06 -21.71 7.09
C GLU A 111 3.02 -20.20 6.97
N VAL A 112 4.17 -19.59 7.25
CA VAL A 112 4.36 -18.15 7.29
C VAL A 112 4.85 -17.66 5.94
N PHE A 113 4.23 -16.58 5.47
CA PHE A 113 4.62 -15.85 4.28
C PHE A 113 5.08 -14.46 4.67
N ARG A 114 6.14 -13.99 3.99
CA ARG A 114 6.66 -12.64 4.15
C ARG A 114 6.50 -11.84 2.87
N LEU A 115 5.81 -10.71 2.95
CA LEU A 115 5.86 -9.64 1.96
C LEU A 115 7.16 -8.86 2.14
N TYR A 116 8.16 -9.15 1.31
CA TYR A 116 9.54 -8.68 1.53
C TYR A 116 9.98 -7.59 0.56
N GLU A 117 9.25 -7.41 -0.55
CA GLU A 117 9.49 -6.38 -1.53
C GLU A 117 8.15 -5.90 -2.08
N ALA A 118 7.75 -4.66 -1.78
CA ALA A 118 6.44 -4.16 -2.14
C ALA A 118 6.47 -2.65 -2.38
N GLN A 119 5.50 -2.19 -3.15
CA GLN A 119 5.18 -0.78 -3.30
C GLN A 119 3.69 -0.56 -3.13
N GLY A 120 3.33 0.66 -2.80
CA GLY A 120 1.94 1.05 -2.75
C GLY A 120 1.76 2.41 -2.13
N GLU A 121 0.63 2.60 -1.46
CA GLU A 121 0.12 3.91 -1.13
C GLU A 121 -0.61 3.92 0.20
N TYR A 122 -0.35 4.99 0.96
CA TYR A 122 -1.18 5.45 2.06
C TYR A 122 -2.10 6.56 1.55
N PHE A 123 -3.37 6.52 1.96
CA PHE A 123 -4.32 7.56 1.64
C PHE A 123 -5.23 7.87 2.82
N ASP A 124 -5.32 9.15 3.18
CA ASP A 124 -6.10 9.63 4.33
C ASP A 124 -6.99 10.79 3.91
N ILE A 125 -8.30 10.57 4.08
CA ILE A 125 -9.35 11.55 3.77
C ILE A 125 -10.08 12.02 5.05
N SER A 126 -9.44 11.88 6.22
CA SER A 126 -9.97 12.34 7.50
C SER A 126 -10.26 13.83 7.49
N ASN A 127 -9.44 14.61 6.77
CA ASN A 127 -9.70 15.99 6.39
C ASN A 127 -9.91 16.09 4.87
N PRO A 128 -11.15 16.08 4.34
CA PRO A 128 -11.40 16.04 2.89
C PRO A 128 -10.87 17.24 2.10
N SER A 129 -10.72 18.40 2.76
CA SER A 129 -10.14 19.62 2.16
C SER A 129 -8.61 19.63 2.18
N ASN A 130 -7.99 18.67 2.87
CA ASN A 130 -6.55 18.52 3.00
C ASN A 130 -6.20 17.03 3.13
N ILE A 131 -6.42 16.30 2.03
CA ILE A 131 -6.13 14.87 1.93
C ILE A 131 -4.62 14.63 2.11
N VAL A 132 -4.24 13.50 2.70
CA VAL A 132 -2.83 13.11 2.80
C VAL A 132 -2.62 11.82 2.00
N ARG A 133 -1.57 11.84 1.18
CA ARG A 133 -1.11 10.71 0.38
C ARG A 133 0.38 10.52 0.60
N ASP A 134 0.82 9.27 0.59
CA ASP A 134 2.23 8.94 0.61
C ASP A 134 2.52 7.63 -0.11
N THR A 135 3.75 7.49 -0.62
CA THR A 135 4.20 6.26 -1.25
C THR A 135 4.84 5.34 -0.21
N ILE A 136 4.39 4.09 -0.17
CA ILE A 136 4.94 3.07 0.72
C ILE A 136 5.86 2.16 -0.08
N THR A 137 7.05 1.88 0.46
CA THR A 137 7.97 0.87 -0.09
C THR A 137 8.43 -0.11 0.99
N ILE A 138 8.58 -1.37 0.59
CA ILE A 138 9.15 -2.46 1.39
C ILE A 138 10.28 -3.10 0.59
N GLY A 139 11.36 -3.47 1.28
CA GLY A 139 12.54 -4.07 0.65
C GLY A 139 13.28 -3.13 -0.30
N LYS A 140 13.92 -3.70 -1.32
CA LYS A 140 14.68 -2.97 -2.36
C LYS A 140 13.78 -2.58 -3.53
N THR A 141 12.73 -1.82 -3.25
CA THR A 141 11.83 -1.28 -4.29
C THR A 141 12.05 0.22 -4.40
N GLU A 142 12.31 0.71 -5.60
CA GLU A 142 12.29 2.15 -5.85
C GLU A 142 10.85 2.66 -5.85
N ALA A 143 10.63 3.80 -5.20
CA ALA A 143 9.34 4.46 -5.23
C ALA A 143 9.05 4.96 -6.66
N VAL A 144 7.97 4.48 -7.26
CA VAL A 144 7.51 5.00 -8.55
C VAL A 144 6.95 6.39 -8.33
N GLN A 145 7.53 7.39 -9.01
CA GLN A 145 6.95 8.73 -9.04
C GLN A 145 5.62 8.69 -9.77
N THR A 146 4.53 8.93 -9.05
CA THR A 146 3.18 9.03 -9.60
C THR A 146 2.64 10.44 -9.40
N GLY A 147 1.70 10.83 -10.25
CA GLY A 147 1.02 12.12 -10.14
C GLY A 147 1.35 13.08 -11.27
N TYR A 148 1.24 14.38 -10.98
CA TYR A 148 1.38 15.44 -11.99
C TYR A 148 2.55 16.34 -11.65
N PHE A 149 3.37 16.66 -12.65
CA PHE A 149 4.63 17.40 -12.50
C PHE A 149 4.67 18.56 -13.47
N ILE A 150 5.09 19.73 -12.98
CA ILE A 150 5.15 20.95 -13.77
C ILE A 150 6.54 21.06 -14.41
N GLY A 151 6.55 21.22 -15.73
CA GLY A 151 7.74 21.42 -16.54
C GLY A 151 8.23 22.87 -16.56
N LYS A 152 9.44 23.04 -17.08
CA LYS A 152 10.16 24.33 -17.17
C LYS A 152 9.45 25.41 -18.00
N GLU A 153 8.56 25.02 -18.91
CA GLU A 153 7.79 25.93 -19.78
C GLU A 153 6.64 26.65 -19.04
N CYS A 154 6.53 26.45 -17.72
CA CYS A 154 5.55 27.12 -16.87
C CYS A 154 5.75 28.63 -16.88
N ILE A 155 4.67 29.37 -17.17
CA ILE A 155 4.65 30.83 -17.19
C ILE A 155 4.06 31.47 -15.93
N GLY A 156 3.77 30.69 -14.88
CA GLY A 156 3.26 31.23 -13.61
C GLY A 156 1.85 31.86 -13.68
N CYS A 157 1.01 31.46 -14.65
CA CYS A 157 -0.34 32.03 -14.83
C CYS A 157 -1.37 31.67 -13.73
N LYS A 158 -1.04 30.71 -12.85
CA LYS A 158 -1.85 30.26 -11.69
C LYS A 158 -3.21 29.62 -12.02
N LEU A 159 -3.52 29.36 -13.29
CA LEU A 159 -4.74 28.63 -13.68
C LEU A 159 -4.80 27.22 -13.07
N CYS A 160 -3.67 26.52 -13.01
CA CYS A 160 -3.59 25.20 -12.36
C CYS A 160 -4.00 25.26 -10.88
N TYR A 161 -3.63 26.34 -10.16
CA TYR A 161 -4.01 26.56 -8.76
C TYR A 161 -5.50 26.87 -8.60
N SER A 162 -6.09 27.65 -9.50
CA SER A 162 -7.51 28.02 -9.41
C SER A 162 -8.42 26.80 -9.51
N VAL A 163 -8.08 25.84 -10.36
CA VAL A 163 -8.85 24.59 -10.55
C VAL A 163 -8.46 23.45 -9.60
N CYS A 164 -7.38 23.60 -8.83
CA CYS A 164 -6.95 22.57 -7.87
C CYS A 164 -7.89 22.53 -6.66
N PRO A 165 -8.62 21.42 -6.42
CA PRO A 165 -9.56 21.32 -5.30
C PRO A 165 -8.87 21.31 -3.94
N GLN A 166 -7.66 20.75 -3.85
CA GLN A 166 -6.88 20.67 -2.61
C GLN A 166 -5.98 21.90 -2.39
N LYS A 167 -5.94 22.84 -3.34
CA LYS A 167 -5.05 24.01 -3.32
C LYS A 167 -3.58 23.67 -3.03
N CYS A 168 -3.14 22.50 -3.48
CA CYS A 168 -1.81 21.93 -3.21
C CYS A 168 -0.70 22.44 -4.15
N ILE A 169 -0.92 23.54 -4.88
CA ILE A 169 0.07 24.08 -5.82
C ILE A 169 0.72 25.31 -5.19
N ASP A 170 2.03 25.26 -5.00
CA ASP A 170 2.82 26.40 -4.53
C ASP A 170 3.04 27.39 -5.68
N ILE A 171 2.46 28.58 -5.51
CA ILE A 171 2.50 29.69 -6.47
C ILE A 171 3.53 30.77 -6.11
N SER A 172 4.43 30.49 -5.16
CA SER A 172 5.48 31.41 -4.70
C SER A 172 6.65 31.55 -5.69
N SER A 173 6.80 30.61 -6.63
CA SER A 173 7.89 30.59 -7.62
C SER A 173 7.40 30.17 -9.01
N VAL A 174 8.26 30.36 -10.02
CA VAL A 174 8.02 29.91 -11.40
C VAL A 174 9.22 29.09 -11.85
N PRO A 175 9.05 27.83 -12.29
CA PRO A 175 7.80 27.07 -12.36
C PRO A 175 7.12 26.85 -11.00
N VAL A 176 5.78 26.88 -10.98
CA VAL A 176 5.01 26.50 -9.77
C VAL A 176 5.23 25.02 -9.47
N THR A 177 5.04 24.59 -8.22
CA THR A 177 5.25 23.19 -7.81
C THR A 177 3.99 22.57 -7.22
N ILE A 178 3.75 21.27 -7.46
CA ILE A 178 2.62 20.54 -6.88
C ILE A 178 3.14 19.78 -5.65
N ASN A 179 2.54 20.03 -4.49
CA ASN A 179 2.72 19.20 -3.32
C ASN A 179 2.02 17.85 -3.53
N GLN A 180 2.81 16.82 -3.84
CA GLN A 180 2.29 15.48 -4.18
C GLN A 180 1.54 14.83 -3.01
N ASN A 181 1.91 15.14 -1.77
CA ASN A 181 1.26 14.58 -0.58
C ASN A 181 -0.19 15.06 -0.40
N HIS A 182 -0.58 16.16 -1.06
CA HIS A 182 -1.94 16.70 -1.06
C HIS A 182 -2.58 16.70 -2.45
N CYS A 183 -2.02 15.94 -3.40
CA CYS A 183 -2.56 15.83 -4.74
C CYS A 183 -3.57 14.67 -4.86
N LEU A 184 -4.73 14.93 -5.47
CA LEU A 184 -5.73 13.90 -5.78
C LEU A 184 -5.44 13.12 -7.07
N HIS A 185 -4.40 13.51 -7.82
CA HIS A 185 -4.13 13.00 -9.17
C HIS A 185 -5.32 13.15 -10.15
N CYS A 186 -6.15 14.18 -9.97
CA CYS A 186 -7.36 14.39 -10.77
C CYS A 186 -7.13 14.97 -12.18
N GLY A 187 -5.94 15.48 -12.50
CA GLY A 187 -5.58 15.95 -13.84
C GLY A 187 -6.07 17.34 -14.26
N ARG A 188 -6.98 17.97 -13.50
CA ARG A 188 -7.53 19.32 -13.84
C ARG A 188 -6.45 20.38 -14.10
N CYS A 189 -5.33 20.33 -13.36
CA CYS A 189 -4.22 21.26 -13.56
C CYS A 189 -3.58 21.11 -14.94
N ALA A 190 -3.44 19.89 -15.44
CA ALA A 190 -2.86 19.61 -16.76
C ALA A 190 -3.81 20.03 -17.87
N GLU A 191 -5.11 19.72 -17.73
CA GLU A 191 -6.15 20.11 -18.69
C GLU A 191 -6.23 21.63 -18.90
N ILE A 192 -6.12 22.42 -17.83
CA ILE A 192 -6.23 23.88 -17.92
C ILE A 192 -4.93 24.57 -18.33
N CYS A 193 -3.80 23.86 -18.40
CA CYS A 193 -2.49 24.48 -18.61
C CYS A 193 -2.36 24.98 -20.07
N PRO A 194 -2.28 26.29 -20.34
CA PRO A 194 -2.20 26.81 -21.71
C PRO A 194 -0.87 26.46 -22.41
N LYS A 195 0.17 26.18 -21.62
CA LYS A 195 1.49 25.75 -22.11
C LYS A 195 1.61 24.23 -22.24
N GLN A 196 0.58 23.47 -21.81
CA GLN A 196 0.57 22.01 -21.77
C GLN A 196 1.84 21.43 -21.12
N CYS A 197 2.38 22.14 -20.12
CA CYS A 197 3.65 21.83 -19.49
C CYS A 197 3.47 21.05 -18.17
N ILE A 198 2.35 20.35 -17.98
CA ILE A 198 2.10 19.54 -16.78
C ILE A 198 1.93 18.09 -17.23
N GLU A 199 2.86 17.25 -16.83
CA GLU A 199 2.95 15.86 -17.27
C GLU A 199 2.48 14.91 -16.17
N LYS A 200 1.70 13.90 -16.56
CA LYS A 200 1.39 12.76 -15.70
C LYS A 200 2.56 11.78 -15.71
N ARG A 201 3.03 11.40 -14.53
CA ARG A 201 3.97 10.29 -14.34
C ARG A 201 3.24 9.15 -13.62
N GLY A 202 3.60 7.91 -13.94
CA GLY A 202 2.93 6.69 -13.43
C GLY A 202 1.83 6.18 -14.33
#